data_AF-A0A1V6T4K0-F1
#
_entry.id   AF-A0A1V6T4K0-F1
#
_cell.length_a   1.000
_cell.length_b   1.000
_cell.length_c   1.000
_cell.angle_alpha   90.00
_cell.angle_beta   90.00
_cell.angle_gamma   90.00
#
_symmetry.space_group_name_H-M   'P 1'
#
loop_
_entity.id
_entity.type
_entity.pdbx_description
1 polymer ?
#
loop_
_entity_poly.entity_id
_entity_poly.type
_entity_poly.pdbx_seq_one_letter_code
_entity_poly.pdbx_strand_id
1 'polypeptide(L)'
;MAGTELLTWSNLQSLLIFFGPVILRRGVAAYRYLNASITSRPPPRPVPWGAERALNFLFIAICLYLFLSFPFQPYAPERNILNLTKSHLSTSTELLFNRLARVRPDEILTVADEDLKEHLTSVSARKIYLAYGPDTVSNCEFCSTNSLYSYLVFYLPFHVVLPHLIHTMVLLISTSEPLTGPECSRWRGKFTLAGLVLCAVDILLVFTQDALNGPSALEKAGKSGPVGYGFYYISTLARPFIFGVVDMICAGIIYLSSTNRFFFAQPSSVEQLDQGMTAAQKMLQGAKAKFHAANVYRNTVVRDKSLKQRDDLYWQTMAVLEDRTRTGGTNAGTSSGSSTDSDHSVMNNIWEEPEVVQAMSRTLAGHGGVDLAQLGMNAQQFVRDATEGL
;
A
#
# COMPACT_ATOMS: atom_id res chain seq x y z
N MET A 1 -15.75 -30.14 25.14
CA MET A 1 -14.80 -29.94 26.28
C MET A 1 -13.32 -29.90 25.82
N ALA A 2 -13.00 -29.52 24.58
CA ALA A 2 -11.62 -29.51 24.07
C ALA A 2 -11.06 -28.10 23.75
N GLY A 3 -11.85 -27.03 23.93
CA GLY A 3 -11.44 -25.67 23.53
C GLY A 3 -10.76 -24.83 24.63
N THR A 4 -11.06 -25.09 25.91
CA THR A 4 -10.53 -24.30 27.04
C THR A 4 -9.25 -24.85 27.64
N GLU A 5 -8.85 -26.08 27.30
CA GLU A 5 -7.60 -26.66 27.81
C GLU A 5 -6.36 -26.10 27.11
N LEU A 6 -6.49 -25.55 25.91
CA LEU A 6 -5.39 -24.96 25.15
C LEU A 6 -4.83 -23.65 25.76
N LEU A 7 -5.55 -23.04 26.71
CA LEU A 7 -5.17 -21.79 27.38
C LEU A 7 -4.86 -21.99 28.87
N THR A 8 -4.45 -23.18 29.28
CA THR A 8 -3.80 -23.36 30.58
C THR A 8 -2.39 -22.79 30.54
N TRP A 9 -1.93 -22.17 31.64
CA TRP A 9 -0.57 -21.59 31.76
C TRP A 9 0.53 -22.60 31.37
N SER A 10 0.31 -23.88 31.68
CA SER A 10 1.18 -25.00 31.28
C SER A 10 1.31 -25.16 29.75
N ASN A 11 0.20 -25.01 29.01
CA ASN A 11 0.19 -25.12 27.55
C ASN A 11 0.79 -23.88 26.89
N LEU A 12 0.54 -22.69 27.44
CA LEU A 12 1.22 -21.45 27.06
C LEU A 12 2.73 -21.53 27.29
N GLN A 13 3.17 -22.06 28.43
CA GLN A 13 4.58 -22.24 28.75
C GLN A 13 5.25 -23.23 27.79
N SER A 14 4.58 -24.35 27.48
CA SER A 14 5.08 -25.34 26.53
C SER A 14 5.18 -24.77 25.10
N LEU A 15 4.19 -24.00 24.68
CA LEU A 15 4.17 -23.34 23.37
C LEU A 15 5.22 -22.23 23.29
N LEU A 16 5.45 -21.49 24.37
CA LEU A 16 6.47 -20.44 24.45
C LEU A 16 7.89 -21.01 24.56
N ILE A 17 8.10 -22.18 25.15
CA ILE A 17 9.40 -22.87 25.13
C ILE A 17 9.69 -23.43 23.72
N PHE A 18 8.68 -23.99 23.05
CA PHE A 18 8.86 -24.58 21.72
C PHE A 18 9.00 -23.52 20.61
N PHE A 19 8.12 -22.52 20.59
CA PHE A 19 8.15 -21.46 19.57
C PHE A 19 8.97 -20.25 20.00
N GLY A 20 9.34 -20.11 21.28
CA GLY A 20 10.10 -18.99 21.82
C GLY A 20 11.38 -18.68 21.04
N PRO A 21 12.25 -19.66 20.74
CA PRO A 21 13.46 -19.42 19.97
C PRO A 21 13.19 -18.88 18.55
N VAL A 22 12.11 -19.35 17.91
CA VAL A 22 11.71 -18.92 16.56
C VAL A 22 11.09 -17.53 16.59
N ILE A 23 10.18 -17.28 17.54
CA ILE A 23 9.52 -15.99 17.74
C ILE A 23 10.55 -14.94 18.15
N LEU A 24 11.48 -15.26 19.05
CA LEU A 24 12.55 -14.37 19.51
C LEU A 24 13.47 -13.98 18.35
N ARG A 25 13.93 -14.95 17.55
CA ARG A 25 14.78 -14.67 16.37
C ARG A 25 14.07 -13.77 15.37
N ARG A 26 12.79 -14.03 15.08
CA ARG A 26 11.99 -13.17 14.18
C ARG A 26 11.67 -11.81 14.78
N GLY A 27 11.41 -11.73 16.08
CA GLY A 27 11.19 -10.48 16.80
C GLY A 27 12.42 -9.59 16.79
N VAL A 28 13.61 -10.15 17.04
CA VAL A 28 14.87 -9.42 16.95
C VAL A 28 15.15 -8.96 15.52
N ALA A 29 14.90 -9.81 14.52
CA ALA A 29 15.05 -9.42 13.11
C ALA A 29 14.08 -8.29 12.72
N ALA A 30 12.81 -8.37 13.14
CA ALA A 30 11.80 -7.35 12.93
C ALA A 30 12.16 -6.03 13.64
N TYR A 31 12.66 -6.11 14.88
CA TYR A 31 13.13 -4.96 15.63
C TYR A 31 14.33 -4.28 14.95
N ARG A 32 15.32 -5.05 14.50
CA ARG A 32 16.47 -4.52 13.75
C ARG A 32 16.05 -3.87 12.44
N TYR A 33 15.12 -4.49 11.71
CA TYR A 33 14.55 -3.92 10.49
C TYR A 33 13.81 -2.61 10.77
N LEU A 34 12.99 -2.57 11.82
CA LEU A 34 12.27 -1.37 12.23
C LEU A 34 13.26 -0.25 12.59
N ASN A 35 14.28 -0.57 13.39
CA ASN A 35 15.28 0.40 13.82
C ASN A 35 16.11 0.95 12.64
N ALA A 36 16.50 0.08 11.70
CA ALA A 36 17.16 0.49 10.47
C ALA A 36 16.25 1.42 9.64
N SER A 37 14.96 1.06 9.48
CA SER A 37 13.99 1.86 8.73
C SER A 37 13.72 3.24 9.35
N ILE A 38 13.80 3.36 10.68
CA ILE A 38 13.65 4.64 11.39
C ILE A 38 14.90 5.50 11.24
N THR A 39 16.08 4.88 11.26
CA THR A 39 17.37 5.60 11.19
C THR A 39 17.66 6.13 9.79
N SER A 40 17.30 5.38 8.73
CA SER A 40 17.55 5.75 7.33
C SER A 40 16.37 6.47 6.67
N ARG A 41 15.48 7.10 7.44
CA ARG A 41 14.23 7.67 6.90
C ARG A 41 14.49 9.00 6.15
N PRO A 42 13.89 9.19 4.95
CA PRO A 42 13.81 10.51 4.34
C PRO A 42 12.85 11.42 5.13
N PRO A 43 12.90 12.75 4.94
CA PRO A 43 11.97 13.67 5.60
C PRO A 43 10.51 13.32 5.28
N PRO A 44 9.57 13.58 6.21
CA PRO A 44 8.15 13.33 5.99
C PRO A 44 7.67 14.04 4.73
N ARG A 45 6.94 13.31 3.88
CA ARG A 45 6.33 13.85 2.66
C ARG A 45 4.80 13.95 2.82
N PRO A 46 4.13 14.85 2.07
CA PRO A 46 2.67 14.81 1.96
C PRO A 46 2.19 13.47 1.37
N VAL A 47 0.94 13.12 1.64
CA VAL A 47 0.33 11.88 1.15
C VAL A 47 0.30 11.91 -0.39
N PRO A 48 0.86 10.91 -1.08
CA PRO A 48 0.77 10.83 -2.53
C PRO A 48 -0.67 10.56 -2.97
N TRP A 49 -1.06 11.08 -4.13
CA TRP A 49 -2.44 10.99 -4.67
C TRP A 49 -3.00 9.56 -4.73
N GLY A 50 -2.16 8.55 -4.97
CA GLY A 50 -2.60 7.16 -4.99
C GLY A 50 -3.02 6.64 -3.61
N ALA A 51 -2.23 6.98 -2.59
CA ALA A 51 -2.51 6.60 -1.20
C ALA A 51 -3.72 7.36 -0.64
N GLU A 52 -3.94 8.60 -1.07
CA GLU A 52 -5.13 9.37 -0.71
C GLU A 52 -6.43 8.67 -1.15
N ARG A 53 -6.47 8.14 -2.38
CA ARG A 53 -7.62 7.37 -2.86
C ARG A 53 -7.85 6.11 -2.04
N ALA A 54 -6.78 5.38 -1.73
CA ALA A 54 -6.86 4.17 -0.89
C ALA A 54 -7.45 4.49 0.49
N LEU A 55 -6.99 5.59 1.11
CA LEU A 55 -7.49 6.06 2.39
C LEU A 55 -8.95 6.50 2.31
N ASN A 56 -9.37 7.15 1.23
CA ASN A 56 -10.78 7.52 1.02
C ASN A 56 -11.67 6.28 0.85
N PHE A 57 -11.23 5.26 0.10
CA PHE A 57 -11.98 4.00 -0.03
C PHE A 57 -12.11 3.29 1.32
N LEU A 58 -11.02 3.17 2.08
CA LEU A 58 -11.04 2.57 3.41
C LEU A 58 -11.90 3.40 4.37
N PHE A 59 -11.85 4.72 4.31
CA PHE A 59 -12.68 5.59 5.14
C PHE A 59 -14.18 5.36 4.88
N ILE A 60 -14.58 5.26 3.61
CA ILE A 60 -15.98 4.93 3.26
C ILE A 60 -16.35 3.54 3.79
N ALA A 61 -15.47 2.55 3.63
CA ALA A 61 -15.69 1.20 4.14
C ALA A 61 -15.82 1.17 5.67
N ILE A 62 -14.95 1.87 6.39
CA ILE A 62 -14.99 2.01 7.86
C ILE A 62 -16.30 2.64 8.30
N CYS A 63 -16.71 3.75 7.67
CA CYS A 63 -17.99 4.40 7.97
C CYS A 63 -19.17 3.45 7.75
N LEU A 64 -19.16 2.70 6.65
CA LEU A 64 -20.18 1.70 6.35
C LEU A 64 -20.19 0.57 7.39
N TYR A 65 -19.04 -0.01 7.73
CA TYR A 65 -18.95 -1.10 8.70
C TYR A 65 -19.31 -0.65 10.12
N LEU A 66 -18.92 0.57 10.52
CA LEU A 66 -19.37 1.15 11.78
C LEU A 66 -20.88 1.34 11.77
N PHE A 67 -21.46 1.87 10.68
CA PHE A 67 -22.90 2.02 10.54
C PHE A 67 -23.64 0.67 10.63
N LEU A 68 -23.14 -0.37 9.95
CA LEU A 68 -23.70 -1.73 10.03
C LEU A 68 -23.54 -2.38 11.40
N SER A 69 -22.59 -1.93 12.22
CA SER A 69 -22.40 -2.44 13.58
C SER A 69 -23.44 -1.89 14.57
N PHE A 70 -24.07 -0.76 14.27
CA PHE A 70 -25.07 -0.18 15.16
C PHE A 70 -26.43 -0.91 15.08
N PRO A 71 -27.10 -1.10 16.23
CA PRO A 71 -28.37 -1.83 16.30
C PRO A 71 -29.58 -1.04 15.77
N PHE A 72 -29.38 0.20 15.30
CA PHE A 72 -30.45 1.08 14.78
C PHE A 72 -30.69 0.89 13.28
N GLN A 73 -29.90 0.04 12.64
CA GLN A 73 -29.99 -0.23 11.21
C GLN A 73 -31.24 -1.07 10.89
N PRO A 74 -32.02 -0.77 9.82
CA PRO A 74 -33.12 -1.61 9.33
C PRO A 74 -32.77 -3.09 9.09
N TYR A 75 -31.52 -3.39 8.76
CA TYR A 75 -31.02 -4.76 8.57
C TYR A 75 -30.37 -5.36 9.82
N ALA A 76 -30.42 -4.67 10.96
CA ALA A 76 -29.99 -5.26 12.22
C ALA A 76 -30.92 -6.44 12.57
N PRO A 77 -30.39 -7.54 13.12
CA PRO A 77 -31.23 -8.67 13.48
C PRO A 77 -32.27 -8.22 14.52
N GLU A 78 -33.51 -8.68 14.36
CA GLU A 78 -34.56 -8.41 15.33
C GLU A 78 -34.13 -8.85 16.74
N ARG A 79 -34.66 -8.20 17.78
CA ARG A 79 -34.32 -8.59 19.14
C ARG A 79 -34.73 -10.04 19.38
N ASN A 80 -33.84 -10.81 20.00
CA ASN A 80 -34.08 -12.19 20.42
C ASN A 80 -35.42 -12.34 21.18
N ILE A 81 -36.30 -13.23 20.70
CA ILE A 81 -37.63 -13.46 21.28
C ILE A 81 -37.58 -13.93 22.74
N LEU A 82 -36.54 -14.68 23.12
CA LEU A 82 -36.37 -15.16 24.50
C LEU A 82 -35.98 -14.02 25.43
N ASN A 83 -35.18 -13.07 24.95
CA ASN A 83 -34.80 -11.88 25.71
C ASN A 83 -35.97 -10.88 25.79
N LEU A 84 -36.68 -10.66 24.67
CA LEU A 84 -37.86 -9.82 24.61
C LEU A 84 -38.96 -10.27 25.59
N THR A 85 -39.25 -11.57 25.61
CA THR A 85 -40.29 -12.15 26.48
C THR A 85 -39.79 -12.50 27.88
N LYS A 86 -38.50 -12.29 28.17
CA LYS A 86 -37.81 -12.71 29.41
C LYS A 86 -38.06 -14.19 29.75
N SER A 87 -38.05 -15.05 28.74
CA SER A 87 -38.36 -16.47 28.86
C SER A 87 -37.10 -17.33 28.88
N HIS A 88 -37.13 -18.43 29.65
CA HIS A 88 -36.05 -19.42 29.68
C HIS A 88 -36.16 -20.41 28.52
N LEU A 89 -35.06 -21.11 28.20
CA LEU A 89 -35.01 -22.14 27.16
C LEU A 89 -36.05 -23.26 27.33
N SER A 90 -36.41 -23.59 28.57
CA SER A 90 -37.35 -24.66 28.93
C SER A 90 -38.82 -24.25 28.94
N THR A 91 -39.14 -22.97 28.71
CA THR A 91 -40.53 -22.47 28.70
C THR A 91 -41.40 -23.23 27.69
N SER A 92 -42.70 -23.47 27.86
CA SER A 92 -43.48 -24.11 26.79
C SER A 92 -43.61 -23.20 25.55
N THR A 93 -43.70 -23.79 24.35
CA THR A 93 -43.77 -23.01 23.09
C THR A 93 -45.02 -22.12 23.05
N GLU A 94 -46.17 -22.65 23.46
CA GLU A 94 -47.40 -21.86 23.56
C GLU A 94 -47.26 -20.67 24.52
N LEU A 95 -46.63 -20.84 25.69
CA LEU A 95 -46.44 -19.74 26.63
C LEU A 95 -45.46 -18.68 26.07
N LEU A 96 -44.41 -19.12 25.38
CA LEU A 96 -43.44 -18.22 24.76
C LEU A 96 -44.10 -17.33 23.70
N PHE A 97 -44.87 -17.92 22.78
CA PHE A 97 -45.51 -17.18 21.71
C PHE A 97 -46.72 -16.36 22.19
N ASN A 98 -47.45 -16.82 23.21
CA ASN A 98 -48.47 -15.98 23.87
C ASN A 98 -47.87 -14.75 24.56
N ARG A 99 -46.66 -14.85 25.11
CA ARG A 99 -45.93 -13.70 25.65
C ARG A 99 -45.39 -12.80 24.54
N LEU A 100 -44.94 -13.39 23.43
CA LEU A 100 -44.46 -12.65 22.27
C LEU A 100 -45.58 -11.80 21.66
N ALA A 101 -46.79 -12.36 21.52
CA ALA A 101 -47.98 -11.65 21.06
C ALA A 101 -48.16 -10.32 21.81
N ARG A 102 -48.11 -10.36 23.14
CA ARG A 102 -48.29 -9.17 24.00
C ARG A 102 -47.20 -8.11 23.87
N VAL A 103 -46.03 -8.46 23.36
CA VAL A 103 -44.89 -7.55 23.18
C VAL A 103 -44.85 -6.96 21.77
N ARG A 104 -45.49 -7.63 20.80
CA ARG A 104 -45.58 -7.16 19.43
C ARG A 104 -46.60 -6.01 19.31
N PRO A 105 -46.45 -5.14 18.29
CA PRO A 105 -47.48 -4.17 17.94
C PRO A 105 -48.81 -4.89 17.68
N ASP A 106 -49.92 -4.28 18.09
CA ASP A 106 -51.29 -4.78 17.88
C ASP A 106 -51.65 -6.11 18.57
N GLU A 107 -50.80 -6.60 19.47
CA GLU A 107 -50.97 -7.88 20.19
C GLU A 107 -51.11 -9.12 19.30
N ILE A 108 -50.66 -9.04 18.04
CA ILE A 108 -50.80 -10.08 17.02
C ILE A 108 -49.43 -10.65 16.66
N LEU A 109 -49.35 -11.97 16.41
CA LEU A 109 -48.15 -12.61 15.87
C LEU A 109 -47.98 -12.24 14.41
N THR A 110 -46.74 -11.94 14.02
CA THR A 110 -46.42 -11.77 12.60
C THR A 110 -46.40 -13.13 11.89
N VAL A 111 -46.55 -13.15 10.55
CA VAL A 111 -46.47 -14.38 9.75
C VAL A 111 -45.12 -15.10 9.99
N ALA A 112 -44.04 -14.34 10.16
CA ALA A 112 -42.73 -14.90 10.49
C ALA A 112 -42.68 -15.51 11.91
N ASP A 113 -43.41 -14.95 12.88
CA ASP A 113 -43.52 -15.52 14.22
C ASP A 113 -44.34 -16.81 14.21
N GLU A 114 -45.39 -16.90 13.38
CA GLU A 114 -46.19 -18.12 13.22
C GLU A 114 -45.38 -19.25 12.59
N ASP A 115 -44.64 -18.96 11.52
CA ASP A 115 -43.72 -19.92 10.89
C ASP A 115 -42.64 -20.39 11.89
N LEU A 116 -42.03 -19.47 12.62
CA LEU A 116 -41.03 -19.80 13.65
C LEU A 116 -41.62 -20.64 14.79
N LYS A 117 -42.91 -20.50 15.10
CA LYS A 117 -43.60 -21.30 16.14
C LYS A 117 -43.59 -22.78 15.80
N GLU A 118 -43.80 -23.14 14.53
CA GLU A 118 -43.82 -24.53 14.07
C GLU A 118 -42.46 -25.21 14.25
N HIS A 119 -41.37 -24.45 14.12
CA HIS A 119 -40.01 -24.98 14.22
C HIS A 119 -39.45 -24.98 15.67
N LEU A 120 -39.97 -24.16 16.58
CA LEU A 120 -39.48 -24.03 17.98
C LEU A 120 -40.15 -24.97 19.00
N THR A 121 -40.44 -26.20 18.60
CA THR A 121 -41.14 -27.20 19.45
C THR A 121 -40.26 -27.82 20.54
N SER A 122 -38.94 -27.88 20.34
CA SER A 122 -38.00 -28.53 21.26
C SER A 122 -36.99 -27.56 21.87
N VAL A 123 -36.42 -27.93 23.02
CA VAL A 123 -35.31 -27.17 23.64
C VAL A 123 -34.08 -27.15 22.73
N SER A 124 -33.83 -28.24 21.99
CA SER A 124 -32.76 -28.33 21.01
C SER A 124 -32.94 -27.34 19.86
N ALA A 125 -34.17 -27.21 19.32
CA ALA A 125 -34.48 -26.22 18.28
C ALA A 125 -34.23 -24.78 18.76
N ARG A 126 -34.52 -24.49 20.04
CA ARG A 126 -34.25 -23.16 20.63
C ARG A 126 -32.77 -22.88 20.83
N LYS A 127 -31.95 -23.91 21.11
CA LYS A 127 -30.49 -23.77 21.12
C LYS A 127 -29.96 -23.44 19.73
N ILE A 128 -30.48 -24.11 18.70
CA ILE A 128 -30.14 -23.86 17.29
C ILE A 128 -30.53 -22.43 16.89
N TYR A 129 -31.72 -21.96 17.29
CA TYR A 129 -32.16 -20.58 17.10
C TYR A 129 -31.20 -19.54 17.69
N LEU A 130 -30.70 -19.76 18.92
CA LEU A 130 -29.73 -18.84 19.53
C LEU A 130 -28.34 -18.89 18.87
N ALA A 131 -27.98 -20.03 18.32
CA ALA A 131 -26.71 -20.27 17.64
C ALA A 131 -26.67 -19.65 16.24
N TYR A 132 -27.68 -19.94 15.41
CA TYR A 132 -27.67 -19.65 13.98
C TYR A 132 -28.73 -18.61 13.55
N GLY A 133 -29.69 -18.28 14.42
CA GLY A 133 -30.70 -17.25 14.17
C GLY A 133 -32.02 -17.79 13.59
N PRO A 134 -33.06 -16.93 13.47
CA PRO A 134 -34.39 -17.31 12.99
C PRO A 134 -34.35 -17.83 11.55
N ASP A 135 -33.69 -17.14 10.63
CA ASP A 135 -33.70 -17.45 9.21
C ASP A 135 -33.18 -18.86 8.90
N THR A 136 -32.20 -19.33 9.66
CA THR A 136 -31.64 -20.68 9.48
C THR A 136 -32.55 -21.78 10.00
N VAL A 137 -33.42 -21.46 10.95
CA VAL A 137 -34.35 -22.41 11.56
C VAL A 137 -35.59 -22.56 10.70
N SER A 138 -36.11 -21.45 10.15
CA SER A 138 -37.29 -21.48 9.27
C SER A 138 -36.96 -21.89 7.83
N ASN A 139 -35.90 -21.34 7.22
CA ASN A 139 -35.66 -21.54 5.78
C ASN A 139 -34.86 -22.81 5.43
N CYS A 140 -34.38 -23.58 6.41
CA CYS A 140 -33.58 -24.77 6.12
C CYS A 140 -34.44 -26.04 5.97
N GLU A 141 -34.82 -26.36 4.74
CA GLU A 141 -35.66 -27.54 4.43
C GLU A 141 -34.97 -28.90 4.68
N PHE A 142 -33.65 -28.98 4.53
CA PHE A 142 -32.89 -30.23 4.69
C PHE A 142 -32.31 -30.42 6.10
N CYS A 143 -32.51 -29.45 7.00
CA CYS A 143 -31.95 -29.50 8.34
C CYS A 143 -32.80 -30.38 9.27
N SER A 144 -32.13 -31.09 10.18
CA SER A 144 -32.78 -31.91 11.20
C SER A 144 -32.23 -31.56 12.58
N THR A 145 -33.09 -31.47 13.58
CA THR A 145 -32.69 -31.20 14.97
C THR A 145 -31.76 -32.25 15.57
N ASN A 146 -31.67 -33.43 14.94
CA ASN A 146 -30.76 -34.51 15.35
C ASN A 146 -29.33 -34.32 14.82
N SER A 147 -29.13 -33.52 13.77
CA SER A 147 -27.82 -33.26 13.16
C SER A 147 -27.56 -31.75 13.10
N LEU A 148 -26.82 -31.23 14.07
CA LEU A 148 -26.45 -29.81 14.10
C LEU A 148 -25.53 -29.41 12.95
N TYR A 149 -24.82 -30.37 12.34
CA TYR A 149 -23.97 -30.13 11.18
C TYR A 149 -24.76 -29.64 9.97
N SER A 150 -26.00 -30.09 9.80
CA SER A 150 -26.85 -29.63 8.68
C SER A 150 -27.12 -28.13 8.77
N TYR A 151 -27.40 -27.61 9.97
CA TYR A 151 -27.57 -26.18 10.21
C TYR A 151 -26.28 -25.39 10.04
N LEU A 152 -25.14 -25.94 10.46
CA LEU A 152 -23.84 -25.31 10.26
C LEU A 152 -23.53 -25.11 8.77
N VAL A 153 -23.74 -26.15 7.96
CA VAL A 153 -23.45 -26.11 6.52
C VAL A 153 -24.35 -25.10 5.81
N PHE A 154 -25.60 -24.95 6.26
CA PHE A 154 -26.52 -23.94 5.74
C PHE A 154 -26.11 -22.51 6.13
N TYR A 155 -25.71 -22.30 7.40
CA TYR A 155 -25.40 -20.98 7.94
C TYR A 155 -24.09 -20.38 7.39
N LEU A 156 -23.05 -21.21 7.28
CA LEU A 156 -21.67 -20.77 7.07
C LEU A 156 -21.44 -19.99 5.76
N PRO A 157 -21.98 -20.40 4.59
CA PRO A 157 -21.78 -19.68 3.34
C PRO A 157 -22.28 -18.24 3.38
N PHE A 158 -23.50 -18.04 3.89
CA PHE A 158 -24.19 -16.74 3.80
C PHE A 158 -23.85 -15.79 4.95
N HIS A 159 -23.71 -16.31 6.18
CA HIS A 159 -23.49 -15.45 7.35
C HIS A 159 -22.01 -15.30 7.75
N VAL A 160 -21.13 -16.17 7.26
CA VAL A 160 -19.70 -16.15 7.59
C VAL A 160 -18.86 -15.85 6.37
N VAL A 161 -18.87 -16.75 5.39
CA VAL A 161 -17.95 -16.68 4.25
C VAL A 161 -18.25 -15.46 3.39
N LEU A 162 -19.51 -15.21 3.06
CA LEU A 162 -19.89 -14.10 2.18
C LEU A 162 -19.46 -12.72 2.74
N PRO A 163 -19.73 -12.35 4.01
CA PRO A 163 -19.23 -11.11 4.58
C PRO A 163 -17.68 -10.98 4.53
N HIS A 164 -16.96 -12.07 4.80
CA HIS A 164 -15.48 -12.09 4.70
C HIS A 164 -14.99 -11.94 3.26
N LEU A 165 -15.67 -12.53 2.28
CA LEU A 165 -15.35 -12.34 0.86
C LEU A 165 -15.56 -10.89 0.43
N ILE A 166 -16.64 -10.25 0.89
CA ILE A 166 -16.88 -8.83 0.62
C ILE A 166 -15.80 -7.96 1.28
N HIS A 167 -15.45 -8.22 2.54
CA HIS A 167 -14.40 -7.49 3.26
C HIS A 167 -13.03 -7.63 2.58
N THR A 168 -12.64 -8.87 2.23
CA THR A 168 -11.39 -9.12 1.50
C THR A 168 -11.38 -8.46 0.12
N MET A 169 -12.52 -8.41 -0.58
CA MET A 169 -12.67 -7.67 -1.84
C MET A 169 -12.43 -6.17 -1.65
N VAL A 170 -12.94 -5.56 -0.59
CA VAL A 170 -12.68 -4.14 -0.26
C VAL A 170 -11.18 -3.90 0.00
N LEU A 171 -10.51 -4.80 0.73
CA LEU A 171 -9.06 -4.75 0.93
C LEU A 171 -8.27 -4.93 -0.37
N LEU A 172 -8.72 -5.80 -1.28
CA LEU A 172 -8.11 -6.04 -2.59
C LEU A 172 -8.23 -4.85 -3.53
N ILE A 173 -9.36 -4.15 -3.51
CA ILE A 173 -9.61 -2.94 -4.31
C ILE A 173 -8.74 -1.80 -3.78
N SER A 174 -8.75 -1.56 -2.47
CA SER A 174 -7.98 -0.49 -1.81
C SER A 174 -6.46 -0.69 -1.87
N THR A 175 -5.98 -1.89 -2.19
CA THR A 175 -4.55 -2.18 -2.38
C THR A 175 -4.19 -2.51 -3.83
N SER A 176 -5.09 -2.24 -4.78
CA SER A 176 -4.80 -2.49 -6.20
C SER A 176 -3.88 -1.40 -6.78
N GLU A 177 -2.80 -1.83 -7.44
CA GLU A 177 -1.82 -0.96 -8.07
C GLU A 177 -2.41 0.07 -9.07
N PRO A 178 -3.30 -0.30 -10.01
CA PRO A 178 -3.81 0.67 -10.98
C PRO A 178 -4.66 1.77 -10.34
N LEU A 179 -5.32 1.51 -9.20
CA LEU A 179 -6.19 2.48 -8.55
C LEU A 179 -5.45 3.34 -7.52
N THR A 180 -4.52 2.73 -6.77
CA THR A 180 -3.94 3.31 -5.55
C THR A 180 -2.42 3.47 -5.59
N GLY A 181 -1.77 2.99 -6.64
CA GLY A 181 -0.34 3.12 -6.86
C GLY A 181 0.52 2.07 -6.14
N PRO A 182 1.84 2.12 -6.35
CA PRO A 182 2.77 1.07 -5.90
C PRO A 182 2.95 1.04 -4.37
N GLU A 183 2.78 2.18 -3.70
CA GLU A 183 2.94 2.31 -2.24
C GLU A 183 1.90 1.49 -1.46
N CYS A 184 0.69 1.34 -2.01
CA CYS A 184 -0.39 0.55 -1.44
C CYS A 184 -0.31 -0.92 -1.90
N SER A 185 0.09 -1.15 -3.16
CA SER A 185 0.20 -2.49 -3.76
C SER A 185 1.09 -3.45 -2.96
N ARG A 186 2.19 -2.96 -2.36
CA ARG A 186 3.09 -3.79 -1.53
C ARG A 186 2.41 -4.43 -0.31
N TRP A 187 1.32 -3.85 0.19
CA TRP A 187 0.60 -4.34 1.36
C TRP A 187 -0.48 -5.36 1.01
N ARG A 188 -0.83 -5.50 -0.27
CA ARG A 188 -1.88 -6.38 -0.78
C ARG A 188 -1.78 -7.78 -0.21
N GLY A 189 -0.61 -8.44 -0.33
CA GLY A 189 -0.43 -9.81 0.17
C GLY A 189 -0.56 -9.96 1.68
N LYS A 190 -0.21 -8.93 2.46
CA LYS A 190 -0.33 -8.97 3.93
C LYS A 190 -1.77 -8.73 4.36
N PHE A 191 -2.48 -7.82 3.68
CA PHE A 191 -3.88 -7.52 3.98
C PHE A 191 -4.81 -8.65 3.55
N THR A 192 -4.54 -9.29 2.40
CA THR A 192 -5.30 -10.48 1.99
C THR A 192 -5.08 -11.65 2.95
N LEU A 193 -3.84 -11.87 3.39
CA LEU A 193 -3.55 -12.88 4.41
C LEU A 193 -4.26 -12.56 5.72
N ALA A 194 -4.26 -11.29 6.16
CA ALA A 194 -4.97 -10.88 7.37
C ALA A 194 -6.48 -11.13 7.28
N GLY A 195 -7.11 -10.82 6.13
CA GLY A 195 -8.53 -11.11 5.90
C GLY A 195 -8.84 -12.61 5.86
N LEU A 196 -7.96 -13.42 5.25
CA LEU A 196 -8.11 -14.88 5.25
C LEU A 196 -7.97 -15.47 6.66
N VAL A 197 -7.00 -15.00 7.44
CA VAL A 197 -6.83 -15.39 8.85
C VAL A 197 -8.06 -15.00 9.67
N LEU A 198 -8.61 -13.80 9.46
CA LEU A 198 -9.82 -13.36 10.15
C LEU A 198 -11.01 -14.27 9.82
N CYS A 199 -11.19 -14.64 8.54
CA CYS A 199 -12.20 -15.59 8.10
C CYS A 199 -12.02 -16.97 8.75
N ALA A 200 -10.80 -17.48 8.79
CA ALA A 200 -10.49 -18.76 9.42
C ALA A 200 -10.80 -18.74 10.93
N VAL A 201 -10.42 -17.68 11.63
CA VAL A 201 -10.73 -17.51 13.07
C VAL A 201 -12.23 -17.50 13.30
N ASP A 202 -12.98 -16.79 12.47
CA ASP A 202 -14.43 -16.70 12.61
C ASP A 202 -15.13 -18.04 12.34
N ILE A 203 -14.70 -18.76 11.29
CA ILE A 203 -15.13 -20.14 11.04
C ILE A 203 -14.86 -21.00 12.28
N LEU A 204 -13.66 -20.93 12.86
CA LEU A 204 -13.34 -21.68 14.09
C LEU A 204 -14.25 -21.31 15.26
N LEU A 205 -14.61 -20.03 15.43
CA LEU A 205 -15.56 -19.61 16.48
C LEU A 205 -16.95 -20.22 16.26
N VAL A 206 -17.44 -20.26 15.02
CA VAL A 206 -18.71 -20.90 14.66
C VAL A 206 -18.67 -22.41 14.87
N PHE A 207 -17.55 -23.07 14.60
CA PHE A 207 -17.37 -24.50 14.86
C PHE A 207 -17.21 -24.85 16.35
N THR A 208 -16.66 -23.93 17.15
CA THR A 208 -16.35 -24.19 18.56
C THR A 208 -17.48 -23.83 19.53
N GLN A 209 -18.62 -23.34 19.02
CA GLN A 209 -19.76 -22.96 19.84
C GLN A 209 -20.34 -24.10 20.70
N ASP A 210 -20.93 -23.73 21.85
CA ASP A 210 -21.54 -24.66 22.81
C ASP A 210 -22.67 -25.49 22.21
N ALA A 211 -23.39 -24.97 21.21
CA ALA A 211 -24.40 -25.74 20.48
C ALA A 211 -23.79 -27.03 19.90
N LEU A 212 -22.57 -26.98 19.36
CA LEU A 212 -21.87 -28.11 18.75
C LEU A 212 -21.07 -28.94 19.75
N ASN A 213 -20.62 -28.34 20.86
CA ASN A 213 -19.68 -28.96 21.81
C ASN A 213 -20.30 -29.42 23.14
N GLY A 214 -21.64 -29.36 23.25
CA GLY A 214 -22.41 -29.79 24.40
C GLY A 214 -22.65 -28.69 25.44
N PRO A 215 -23.45 -28.97 26.49
CA PRO A 215 -23.84 -27.95 27.46
C PRO A 215 -22.62 -27.34 28.15
N SER A 216 -22.61 -26.01 28.22
CA SER A 216 -21.54 -25.25 28.85
C SER A 216 -21.42 -25.61 30.35
N ALA A 217 -20.26 -25.38 30.95
CA ALA A 217 -20.05 -25.65 32.38
C ALA A 217 -21.09 -24.93 33.28
N LEU A 218 -21.64 -23.82 32.80
CA LEU A 218 -22.68 -23.06 33.48
C LEU A 218 -24.07 -23.75 33.39
N GLU A 219 -24.41 -24.31 32.23
CA GLU A 219 -25.61 -25.16 32.06
C GLU A 219 -25.51 -26.44 32.90
N LYS A 220 -24.31 -27.05 32.96
CA LYS A 220 -24.05 -28.23 33.81
C LYS A 220 -24.14 -27.93 35.30
N ALA A 221 -23.89 -26.68 35.72
CA ALA A 221 -23.99 -26.24 37.11
C ALA A 221 -25.42 -25.84 37.53
N GLY A 222 -26.43 -26.08 36.69
CA GLY A 222 -27.85 -25.83 37.02
C GLY A 222 -28.24 -24.36 37.19
N LYS A 223 -27.30 -23.44 37.02
CA LYS A 223 -27.56 -21.99 36.94
C LYS A 223 -27.93 -21.67 35.51
N SER A 224 -29.23 -21.62 35.22
CA SER A 224 -29.74 -20.94 34.04
C SER A 224 -29.41 -19.45 34.18
N GLY A 225 -28.19 -19.07 33.80
CA GLY A 225 -27.83 -17.67 33.66
C GLY A 225 -28.85 -16.96 32.75
N PRO A 226 -29.00 -15.63 32.86
CA PRO A 226 -29.85 -14.89 31.93
C PRO A 226 -29.49 -15.33 30.52
N VAL A 227 -30.49 -15.77 29.75
CA VAL A 227 -30.33 -16.23 28.37
C VAL A 227 -29.51 -15.17 27.64
N GLY A 228 -28.22 -15.44 27.48
CA GLY A 228 -27.27 -14.48 26.95
C GLY A 228 -27.75 -14.01 25.58
N TYR A 229 -27.33 -12.82 25.17
CA TYR A 229 -27.43 -12.42 23.76
C TYR A 229 -26.86 -13.59 22.93
N GLY A 230 -27.71 -14.29 22.17
CA GLY A 230 -27.31 -15.51 21.47
C GLY A 230 -26.13 -15.25 20.55
N PHE A 231 -25.33 -16.29 20.25
CA PHE A 231 -24.14 -16.15 19.43
C PHE A 231 -24.44 -15.49 18.08
N TYR A 232 -25.57 -15.84 17.45
CA TYR A 232 -26.03 -15.19 16.22
C TYR A 232 -26.14 -13.67 16.38
N TYR A 233 -26.84 -13.19 17.41
CA TYR A 233 -27.08 -11.77 17.63
C TYR A 233 -25.81 -10.97 17.94
N ILE A 234 -24.91 -11.55 18.74
CA ILE A 234 -23.62 -10.91 19.03
C ILE A 234 -22.75 -10.89 17.77
N SER A 235 -22.63 -12.03 17.09
CA SER A 235 -21.73 -12.16 15.94
C SER A 235 -22.15 -11.28 14.77
N THR A 236 -23.45 -11.14 14.50
CA THR A 236 -23.95 -10.27 13.41
C THR A 236 -23.58 -8.80 13.61
N LEU A 237 -23.53 -8.30 14.86
CA LEU A 237 -23.12 -6.92 15.16
C LEU A 237 -21.59 -6.76 15.35
N ALA A 238 -20.94 -7.80 15.88
CA ALA A 238 -19.50 -7.80 16.14
C ALA A 238 -18.66 -7.98 14.87
N ARG A 239 -19.12 -8.76 13.88
CA ARG A 239 -18.43 -8.94 12.58
C ARG A 239 -18.13 -7.62 11.87
N PRO A 240 -19.13 -6.76 11.55
CA PRO A 240 -18.86 -5.50 10.87
C PRO A 240 -17.99 -4.57 11.74
N PHE A 241 -18.15 -4.60 13.08
CA PHE A 241 -17.25 -3.86 13.97
C PHE A 241 -15.78 -4.28 13.80
N ILE A 242 -15.52 -5.59 13.81
CA ILE A 242 -14.17 -6.14 13.66
C ILE A 242 -13.59 -5.78 12.28
N PHE A 243 -14.40 -5.83 11.22
CA PHE A 243 -13.99 -5.35 9.89
C PHE A 243 -13.56 -3.89 9.92
N GLY A 244 -14.37 -3.01 10.53
CA GLY A 244 -14.02 -1.60 10.68
C GLY A 244 -12.72 -1.39 11.46
N VAL A 245 -12.48 -2.16 12.53
CA VAL A 245 -11.23 -2.09 13.31
C VAL A 245 -10.01 -2.53 12.47
N VAL A 246 -10.14 -3.62 11.71
CA VAL A 246 -9.07 -4.09 10.82
C VAL A 246 -8.79 -3.06 9.73
N ASP A 247 -9.81 -2.48 9.12
CA ASP A 247 -9.66 -1.44 8.10
C ASP A 247 -9.02 -0.17 8.65
N MET A 248 -9.33 0.22 9.89
CA MET A 248 -8.67 1.32 10.60
C MET A 248 -7.16 1.05 10.78
N ILE A 249 -6.79 -0.17 11.15
CA ILE A 249 -5.38 -0.58 11.29
C ILE A 249 -4.69 -0.54 9.91
N CYS A 250 -5.32 -1.10 8.88
CA CYS A 250 -4.82 -1.08 7.51
C CYS A 250 -4.63 0.34 6.98
N ALA A 251 -5.61 1.22 7.17
CA ALA A 251 -5.54 2.64 6.81
C ALA A 251 -4.38 3.35 7.54
N GLY A 252 -4.21 3.08 8.84
CA GLY A 252 -3.09 3.57 9.62
C GLY A 252 -1.73 3.14 9.05
N ILE A 253 -1.59 1.86 8.68
CA ILE A 253 -0.38 1.34 8.05
C ILE A 253 -0.10 2.04 6.72
N ILE A 254 -1.10 2.19 5.84
CA ILE A 254 -0.95 2.90 4.55
C ILE A 254 -0.54 4.35 4.77
N TYR A 255 -1.18 5.07 5.70
CA TYR A 255 -0.86 6.45 6.02
C TYR A 255 0.59 6.59 6.50
N LEU A 256 1.01 5.74 7.43
CA LEU A 256 2.36 5.78 7.99
C LEU A 256 3.43 5.41 6.95
N SER A 257 3.16 4.42 6.09
CA SER A 257 4.10 4.00 5.04
C SER A 257 4.18 5.03 3.90
N SER A 258 3.05 5.62 3.50
CA SER A 258 3.01 6.57 2.39
C SER A 258 3.64 7.92 2.72
N THR A 259 3.58 8.35 3.98
CA THR A 259 4.19 9.61 4.47
C THR A 259 5.67 9.49 4.85
N ASN A 260 6.30 8.32 4.63
CA ASN A 260 7.66 7.98 5.05
C ASN A 260 7.92 8.15 6.57
N ARG A 261 6.86 8.08 7.39
CA ARG A 261 7.00 8.21 8.85
C ARG A 261 7.46 6.91 9.50
N PHE A 262 6.87 5.79 9.09
CA PHE A 262 7.23 4.43 9.51
C PHE A 262 7.15 3.47 8.33
N PHE A 263 7.89 2.36 8.38
CA PHE A 263 7.90 1.33 7.32
C PHE A 263 8.37 1.86 5.96
N PHE A 264 9.43 2.67 5.95
CA PHE A 264 10.11 3.05 4.72
C PHE A 264 10.69 1.79 4.06
N ALA A 265 10.19 1.46 2.87
CA ALA A 265 10.83 0.47 2.02
C ALA A 265 11.84 1.20 1.15
N GLN A 266 13.12 0.87 1.32
CA GLN A 266 14.11 1.26 0.32
C GLN A 266 13.67 0.67 -1.03
N PRO A 267 13.78 1.43 -2.15
CA PRO A 267 13.50 0.89 -3.47
C PRO A 267 14.32 -0.38 -3.67
N SER A 268 13.72 -1.42 -4.23
CA SER A 268 14.40 -2.70 -4.43
C SER A 268 15.64 -2.51 -5.30
N SER A 269 16.67 -3.35 -5.16
CA SER A 269 17.90 -3.23 -5.96
C SER A 269 17.62 -3.23 -7.47
N VAL A 270 16.58 -3.95 -7.90
CA VAL A 270 16.11 -4.01 -9.30
C VAL A 270 15.50 -2.68 -9.74
N GLU A 271 14.72 -2.03 -8.86
CA GLU A 271 14.08 -0.75 -9.14
C GLU A 271 15.08 0.42 -9.09
N GLN A 272 16.11 0.31 -8.25
CA GLN A 272 17.26 1.22 -8.29
C GLN A 272 18.06 1.07 -9.59
N LEU A 273 18.23 -0.16 -10.08
CA LEU A 273 18.87 -0.42 -11.37
C LEU A 273 18.06 0.14 -12.54
N ASP A 274 16.74 -0.03 -12.52
CA ASP A 274 15.86 0.48 -13.59
C ASP A 274 15.79 2.02 -13.60
N GLN A 275 15.71 2.65 -12.42
CA GLN A 275 15.80 4.11 -12.31
C GLN A 275 17.17 4.63 -12.76
N GLY A 276 18.25 3.95 -12.38
CA GLY A 276 19.60 4.26 -12.82
C GLY A 276 19.78 4.11 -14.34
N MET A 277 19.24 3.03 -14.91
CA MET A 277 19.30 2.76 -16.35
C MET A 277 18.48 3.77 -17.15
N THR A 278 17.29 4.14 -16.67
CA THR A 278 16.45 5.17 -17.28
C THR A 278 17.12 6.54 -17.25
N ALA A 279 17.74 6.90 -16.12
CA ALA A 279 18.51 8.15 -16.01
C ALA A 279 19.73 8.15 -16.94
N ALA A 280 20.51 7.06 -16.96
CA ALA A 280 21.65 6.89 -17.84
C ALA A 280 21.25 6.96 -19.32
N GLN A 281 20.13 6.33 -19.70
CA GLN A 281 19.62 6.36 -21.06
C GLN A 281 19.18 7.77 -21.48
N LYS A 282 18.56 8.53 -20.57
CA LYS A 282 18.20 9.94 -20.83
C LYS A 282 19.45 10.81 -21.01
N MET A 283 20.48 10.61 -20.18
CA MET A 283 21.76 11.32 -20.32
C MET A 283 22.45 10.95 -21.63
N LEU A 284 22.45 9.66 -21.99
CA LEU A 284 23.03 9.16 -23.24
C LEU A 284 22.31 9.71 -24.47
N GLN A 285 20.98 9.77 -24.45
CA GLN A 285 20.19 10.39 -25.53
C GLN A 285 20.52 11.88 -25.68
N GLY A 286 20.65 12.61 -24.56
CA GLY A 286 21.08 14.00 -24.57
C GLY A 286 22.49 14.18 -25.14
N ALA A 287 23.44 13.33 -24.73
CA ALA A 287 24.79 13.35 -25.26
C ALA A 287 24.82 13.03 -26.76
N LYS A 288 24.10 11.99 -27.20
CA LYS A 288 23.98 11.61 -28.61
C LYS A 288 23.43 12.75 -29.47
N ALA A 289 22.40 13.46 -28.99
CA ALA A 289 21.84 14.61 -29.69
C ALA A 289 22.86 15.73 -29.84
N LYS A 290 23.64 16.03 -28.78
CA LYS A 290 24.71 17.03 -28.82
C LYS A 290 25.85 16.63 -29.77
N PHE A 291 26.30 15.37 -29.74
CA PHE A 291 27.32 14.88 -30.67
C PHE A 291 26.85 14.91 -32.12
N HIS A 292 25.59 14.54 -32.37
CA HIS A 292 25.01 14.62 -33.70
C HIS A 292 24.97 16.06 -34.19
N ALA A 293 24.53 17.01 -33.35
CA ALA A 293 24.52 18.43 -33.69
C ALA A 293 25.93 18.96 -33.99
N ALA A 294 26.93 18.60 -33.16
CA ALA A 294 28.33 18.99 -33.38
C ALA A 294 28.91 18.41 -34.68
N ASN A 295 28.57 17.16 -35.01
CA ASN A 295 29.03 16.53 -36.25
C ASN A 295 28.38 17.17 -37.48
N VAL A 296 27.08 17.49 -37.42
CA VAL A 296 26.40 18.24 -38.48
C VAL A 296 27.04 19.62 -38.66
N TYR A 297 27.28 20.35 -37.57
CA TYR A 297 27.95 21.66 -37.60
C TYR A 297 29.33 21.58 -38.24
N ARG A 298 30.17 20.63 -37.81
CA ARG A 298 31.51 20.44 -38.40
C ARG A 298 31.44 20.11 -39.89
N ASN A 299 30.52 19.23 -40.28
CA ASN A 299 30.34 18.85 -41.68
C ASN A 299 29.84 20.03 -42.52
N THR A 300 28.97 20.89 -41.98
CA THR A 300 28.54 22.13 -42.65
C THR A 300 29.68 23.13 -42.80
N VAL A 301 30.50 23.33 -41.76
CA VAL A 301 31.66 24.25 -41.80
C VAL A 301 32.69 23.78 -42.83
N VAL A 302 33.00 22.49 -42.89
CA VAL A 302 33.98 21.94 -43.86
C VAL A 302 33.48 22.04 -45.31
N ARG A 303 32.16 21.99 -45.52
CA ARG A 303 31.55 22.05 -46.85
C ARG A 303 31.42 23.46 -47.41
N ASP A 304 31.26 24.47 -46.56
CA ASP A 304 31.22 25.87 -46.97
C ASP A 304 32.64 26.46 -47.01
N LYS A 305 33.07 26.93 -48.17
CA LYS A 305 34.42 27.50 -48.36
C LYS A 305 34.67 28.74 -47.50
N SER A 306 33.64 29.57 -47.28
CA SER A 306 33.76 30.81 -46.51
C SER A 306 33.90 30.54 -45.00
N LEU A 307 33.11 29.59 -44.47
CA LEU A 307 33.19 29.18 -43.07
C LEU A 307 34.46 28.38 -42.79
N LYS A 308 34.87 27.52 -43.72
CA LYS A 308 36.13 26.78 -43.60
C LYS A 308 37.34 27.71 -43.54
N GLN A 309 37.39 28.75 -44.38
CA GLN A 309 38.49 29.71 -44.35
C GLN A 309 38.56 30.44 -43.00
N ARG A 310 37.40 30.82 -42.42
CA ARG A 310 37.34 31.43 -41.09
C ARG A 310 37.79 30.47 -39.97
N ASP A 311 37.40 29.20 -40.03
CA ASP A 311 37.84 28.16 -39.08
C ASP A 311 39.36 27.90 -39.19
N ASP A 312 39.88 27.74 -40.41
CA ASP A 312 41.32 27.54 -40.65
C ASP A 312 42.15 28.75 -40.16
N LEU A 313 41.67 29.98 -40.38
CA LEU A 313 42.28 31.21 -39.87
C LEU A 313 42.27 31.26 -38.33
N TYR A 314 41.14 30.91 -37.71
CA TYR A 314 41.04 30.81 -36.25
C TYR A 314 42.08 29.83 -35.68
N TRP A 315 42.17 28.60 -36.20
CA TRP A 315 43.11 27.61 -35.70
C TRP A 315 44.57 27.98 -35.93
N GLN A 316 44.89 28.64 -37.06
CA GLN A 316 46.23 29.18 -37.31
C GLN A 316 46.61 30.25 -36.28
N THR A 317 45.70 31.16 -35.95
CA THR A 317 45.97 32.19 -34.92
C THR A 317 46.17 31.60 -33.53
N MET A 318 45.37 30.60 -33.16
CA MET A 318 45.49 29.94 -31.87
C MET A 318 46.79 29.15 -31.76
N ALA A 319 47.22 28.46 -32.82
CA ALA A 319 48.52 27.77 -32.84
C ALA A 319 49.70 28.74 -32.66
N VAL A 320 49.64 29.92 -33.29
CA VAL A 320 50.66 30.97 -33.13
C VAL A 320 50.64 31.60 -31.72
N LEU A 321 49.45 31.81 -31.15
CA LEU A 321 49.29 32.30 -29.78
C LEU A 321 49.82 31.27 -28.76
N GLU A 322 49.50 29.99 -28.96
CA GLU A 322 49.96 28.90 -28.10
C GLU A 322 51.49 28.76 -28.14
N ASP A 323 52.09 28.81 -29.34
CA ASP A 323 53.55 28.77 -29.51
C ASP A 323 54.24 29.96 -28.83
N ARG A 324 53.64 31.16 -28.90
CA ARG A 324 54.11 32.37 -28.20
C ARG A 324 53.98 32.28 -26.69
N THR A 325 52.96 31.57 -26.16
CA THR A 325 52.83 31.34 -24.71
C THR A 325 53.72 30.21 -24.20
N ARG A 326 54.01 29.20 -25.03
CA ARG A 326 54.89 28.07 -24.70
C ARG A 326 56.36 28.44 -24.77
N THR A 327 56.73 29.34 -25.67
CA THR A 327 58.02 30.04 -25.67
C THR A 327 57.97 31.19 -24.65
N GLY A 328 58.02 30.84 -23.37
CA GLY A 328 58.06 31.80 -22.27
C GLY A 328 59.03 32.95 -22.55
N GLY A 329 58.56 34.19 -22.35
CA GLY A 329 59.18 35.40 -22.84
C GLY A 329 60.67 35.54 -22.51
N THR A 330 61.50 35.39 -23.53
CA THR A 330 62.84 36.00 -23.63
C THR A 330 63.11 36.30 -25.10
N ASN A 331 62.65 37.48 -25.54
CA ASN A 331 63.38 38.42 -26.41
C ASN A 331 62.38 39.36 -27.08
N ALA A 332 62.25 40.55 -26.49
CA ALA A 332 61.93 41.76 -27.23
C ALA A 332 63.09 42.00 -28.20
N GLY A 333 62.99 41.43 -29.41
CA GLY A 333 63.94 41.59 -30.49
C GLY A 333 63.22 42.15 -31.70
N THR A 334 63.44 43.43 -31.95
CA THR A 334 63.03 44.19 -33.12
C THR A 334 63.39 43.42 -34.41
N SER A 335 62.40 42.91 -35.13
CA SER A 335 62.58 42.51 -36.53
C SER A 335 61.40 43.05 -37.34
N SER A 336 61.63 44.23 -37.90
CA SER A 336 60.97 44.72 -39.11
C SER A 336 61.14 43.66 -40.21
N GLY A 337 60.07 42.92 -40.49
CA GLY A 337 59.98 41.95 -41.58
C GLY A 337 58.73 42.24 -42.38
N SER A 338 58.91 42.85 -43.54
CA SER A 338 57.87 43.23 -44.48
C SER A 338 57.24 41.99 -45.13
N SER A 339 55.92 41.84 -45.03
CA SER A 339 55.13 41.11 -46.03
C SER A 339 53.63 41.27 -45.74
N THR A 340 52.92 41.82 -46.72
CA THR A 340 51.47 41.69 -46.99
C THR A 340 50.48 42.25 -45.96
N ASP A 341 50.15 43.53 -46.16
CA ASP A 341 49.21 44.38 -45.42
C ASP A 341 47.70 44.08 -45.67
N SER A 342 47.37 42.85 -46.08
CA SER A 342 45.99 42.46 -46.44
C SER A 342 45.34 41.40 -45.55
N ASP A 343 46.12 40.69 -44.72
CA ASP A 343 45.60 39.59 -43.86
C ASP A 343 45.32 40.02 -42.41
N HIS A 344 45.95 41.10 -41.94
CA HIS A 344 45.75 41.58 -40.56
C HIS A 344 44.43 42.35 -40.35
N SER A 345 43.79 42.86 -41.41
CA SER A 345 42.49 43.55 -41.30
C SER A 345 41.31 42.60 -41.15
N VAL A 346 41.44 41.34 -41.58
CA VAL A 346 40.40 40.31 -41.42
C VAL A 346 40.37 39.77 -39.98
N MET A 347 41.53 39.76 -39.30
CA MET A 347 41.68 39.21 -37.95
C MET A 347 41.04 40.03 -36.85
N ASN A 348 41.05 41.37 -36.97
CA ASN A 348 40.33 42.22 -36.00
C ASN A 348 38.80 42.17 -36.21
N ASN A 349 38.34 41.90 -37.44
CA ASN A 349 36.91 41.93 -37.74
C ASN A 349 36.13 40.73 -37.18
N ILE A 350 36.71 39.53 -37.09
CA ILE A 350 35.96 38.33 -36.66
C ILE A 350 35.53 38.41 -35.19
N TRP A 351 36.36 39.00 -34.32
CA TRP A 351 36.06 39.17 -32.90
C TRP A 351 35.15 40.37 -32.62
N GLU A 352 35.08 41.31 -33.55
CA GLU A 352 34.24 42.49 -33.49
C GLU A 352 32.88 42.30 -34.20
N GLU A 353 32.67 41.17 -34.90
CA GLU A 353 31.39 40.83 -35.51
C GLU A 353 30.30 40.80 -34.41
N PRO A 354 29.21 41.59 -34.54
CA PRO A 354 28.22 41.75 -33.49
C PRO A 354 27.53 40.42 -33.14
N GLU A 355 27.48 39.49 -34.09
CA GLU A 355 26.92 38.15 -33.90
C GLU A 355 27.82 37.26 -33.02
N VAL A 356 29.15 37.37 -33.18
CA VAL A 356 30.14 36.61 -32.38
C VAL A 356 30.20 37.15 -30.95
N VAL A 357 30.19 38.47 -30.77
CA VAL A 357 30.13 39.12 -29.46
C VAL A 357 28.80 38.81 -28.75
N GLN A 358 27.69 38.78 -29.49
CA GLN A 358 26.39 38.40 -28.95
C GLN A 358 26.32 36.90 -28.60
N ALA A 359 26.95 36.03 -29.39
CA ALA A 359 27.04 34.61 -29.08
C ALA A 359 27.92 34.36 -27.85
N MET A 360 29.09 34.99 -27.77
CA MET A 360 30.00 34.91 -26.63
C MET A 360 29.40 35.48 -25.35
N SER A 361 28.70 36.61 -25.41
CA SER A 361 28.04 37.17 -24.23
C SER A 361 26.89 36.29 -23.74
N ARG A 362 26.14 35.65 -24.65
CA ARG A 362 25.08 34.67 -24.30
C ARG A 362 25.64 33.39 -23.68
N THR A 363 26.79 32.91 -24.15
CA THR A 363 27.45 31.72 -23.56
C THR A 363 28.10 32.05 -22.22
N LEU A 364 28.77 33.20 -22.08
CA LEU A 364 29.33 33.68 -20.82
C LEU A 364 28.26 34.00 -19.76
N ALA A 365 27.07 34.44 -20.18
CA ALA A 365 25.90 34.64 -19.30
C ALA A 365 25.12 33.33 -19.00
N GLY A 366 25.64 32.16 -19.39
CA GLY A 366 25.04 30.86 -19.09
C GLY A 366 23.77 30.51 -19.87
N HIS A 367 23.37 31.33 -20.85
CA HIS A 367 22.12 31.18 -21.59
C HIS A 367 22.24 30.28 -22.84
N GLY A 368 23.38 29.61 -23.03
CA GLY A 368 23.63 28.66 -24.13
C GLY A 368 23.67 27.18 -23.73
N GLY A 369 23.39 26.84 -22.47
CA GLY A 369 23.46 25.45 -21.98
C GLY A 369 24.88 24.85 -21.94
N VAL A 370 25.91 25.69 -22.06
CA VAL A 370 27.33 25.36 -21.95
C VAL A 370 27.97 26.37 -21.00
N ASP A 371 28.19 25.96 -19.75
CA ASP A 371 28.98 26.72 -18.78
C ASP A 371 30.47 26.50 -19.10
N LEU A 372 31.12 27.53 -19.65
CA LEU A 372 32.52 27.49 -20.09
C LEU A 372 33.48 27.26 -18.92
N ALA A 373 33.15 27.73 -17.72
CA ALA A 373 33.98 27.51 -16.53
C ALA A 373 33.88 26.05 -16.08
N GLN A 374 32.67 25.50 -16.08
CA GLN A 374 32.45 24.08 -15.79
C GLN A 374 33.06 23.17 -16.87
N LEU A 375 33.02 23.59 -18.14
CA LEU A 375 33.60 22.84 -19.25
C LEU A 375 35.14 22.80 -19.18
N GLY A 376 35.78 23.90 -18.81
CA GLY A 376 37.23 23.97 -18.61
C GLY A 376 37.70 23.06 -17.47
N MET A 377 37.00 23.09 -16.34
CA MET A 377 37.28 22.21 -15.20
C MET A 377 37.05 20.73 -15.55
N ASN A 378 35.94 20.41 -16.23
CA ASN A 378 35.63 19.04 -16.64
C ASN A 378 36.62 18.52 -17.70
N ALA A 379 37.08 19.37 -18.62
CA ALA A 379 38.06 19.01 -19.64
C ALA A 379 39.43 18.74 -19.02
N GLN A 380 39.89 19.59 -18.09
CA GLN A 380 41.12 19.35 -17.33
C GLN A 380 41.04 18.07 -16.50
N GLN A 381 39.90 17.82 -15.86
CA GLN A 381 39.69 16.62 -15.07
C GLN A 381 39.64 15.35 -15.95
N PHE A 382 38.96 15.40 -17.10
CA PHE A 382 38.95 14.31 -18.06
C PHE A 382 40.33 14.00 -18.62
N VAL A 383 41.11 15.03 -18.98
CA VAL A 383 42.50 14.84 -19.44
C VAL A 383 43.33 14.23 -18.33
N ARG A 384 43.23 14.73 -17.10
CA ARG A 384 43.96 14.18 -15.94
C ARG A 384 43.62 12.70 -15.72
N ASP A 385 42.33 12.35 -15.67
CA ASP A 385 41.88 10.98 -15.46
C ASP A 385 42.27 10.03 -16.62
N ALA A 386 42.31 10.54 -17.85
CA ALA A 386 42.77 9.79 -19.02
C ALA A 386 44.30 9.62 -19.05
N THR A 387 45.05 10.58 -18.51
CA THR A 387 46.52 10.53 -18.44
C THR A 387 47.06 9.83 -17.20
N GLU A 388 46.29 9.72 -16.11
CA GLU A 388 46.68 8.97 -14.91
C GLU A 388 46.69 7.44 -15.13
N GLY A 389 46.10 6.96 -16.25
CA GLY A 389 46.12 5.56 -16.67
C GLY A 389 47.16 5.20 -17.75
N LEU A 390 47.98 6.16 -18.19
CA LEU A 390 49.12 6.00 -19.11
C LEU A 390 50.43 6.16 -18.34
#